data_AF-A0A6L8RI08-F1
#
_entry.id   AF-A0A6L8RI08-F1
#
_cell.length_a   1.000
_cell.length_b   1.000
_cell.length_c   1.000
_cell.angle_alpha   90.00
_cell.angle_beta   90.00
_cell.angle_gamma   90.00
#
_symmetry.space_group_name_H-M   'P 1'
#
loop_
_entity.id
_entity.type
_entity.pdbx_description
1 polymer ?
#
loop_
_entity_poly.entity_id
_entity_poly.type
_entity_poly.pdbx_seq_one_letter_code
_entity_poly.pdbx_strand_id
1 'polypeptide(L)'
;MRYSRKVIVGFIVLLAVLMSPRLVFGDDDLVRVTPQIAVEQAQAFFDDVSDEPVTACDPVKMVNSDGESIGYIVRAKRDDVNYGYVVFDSERSWWISEYCLAPNAPMPIENTSDEIALLASQDDIVALKFDELSFGIADLDNNVVLDEKGCRSTAVFSVGNSRSGSPGRFEDVFVLPKDLYKQGYVIDASKTISGMITPTQSEVIKETGTYACDVSAMFAVSSHYVTLNRLKLPDLYHELWQLSGTSGDPNKSFDQATGLYFTQGRTPSPNAAPAIKEFCARRGKRLETSFAWYPSWDSFRATADSGNLSIFSGTLRSSHDAHAMAVAGYVAMHNTYSNDKKYMLVVWDGWFNQLRFLPYDTTIYISHEGTYCGE
;
A
#
# COMPACT_ATOMS: atom_id res chain seq x y z
N MET A 1 23.61 69.93 -39.51
CA MET A 1 24.18 68.62 -39.12
C MET A 1 24.27 68.54 -37.61
N ARG A 2 23.32 67.88 -36.94
CA ARG A 2 23.48 67.33 -35.59
C ARG A 2 22.33 66.35 -35.32
N TYR A 3 22.74 65.15 -34.92
CA TYR A 3 21.96 63.93 -34.80
C TYR A 3 20.83 64.04 -33.77
N SER A 4 19.62 63.63 -34.17
CA SER A 4 18.54 63.21 -33.27
C SER A 4 18.62 61.70 -33.10
N ARG A 5 19.14 61.20 -31.97
CA ARG A 5 19.02 59.79 -31.58
C ARG A 5 17.78 59.62 -30.71
N LYS A 6 16.73 59.08 -31.30
CA LYS A 6 15.57 58.53 -30.58
C LYS A 6 16.02 57.26 -29.84
N VAL A 7 15.70 57.18 -28.56
CA VAL A 7 15.85 55.98 -27.73
C VAL A 7 14.82 54.96 -28.21
N ILE A 8 15.29 53.82 -28.72
CA ILE A 8 14.45 52.65 -28.97
C ILE A 8 14.54 51.79 -27.72
N VAL A 9 13.45 51.76 -26.94
CA VAL A 9 13.26 50.78 -25.87
C VAL A 9 12.85 49.49 -26.55
N GLY A 10 13.77 48.54 -26.66
CA GLY A 10 13.48 47.18 -27.14
C GLY A 10 12.74 46.40 -26.06
N PHE A 11 11.47 46.09 -26.30
CA PHE A 11 10.73 45.07 -25.56
C PHE A 11 11.35 43.70 -25.88
N ILE A 12 12.00 43.09 -24.89
CA ILE A 12 12.31 41.65 -24.94
C ILE A 12 11.02 40.93 -24.56
N VAL A 13 10.31 40.40 -25.56
CA VAL A 13 9.25 39.42 -25.36
C VAL A 13 9.95 38.08 -25.12
N LEU A 14 10.01 37.66 -23.85
CA LEU A 14 10.37 36.30 -23.49
C LEU A 14 9.21 35.40 -23.92
N LEU A 15 9.39 34.69 -25.05
CA LEU A 15 8.48 33.63 -25.49
C LEU A 15 8.60 32.46 -24.49
N ALA A 16 7.76 32.49 -23.44
CA ALA A 16 7.45 31.30 -22.69
C ALA A 16 6.68 30.37 -23.65
N VAL A 17 7.37 29.36 -24.17
CA VAL A 17 6.72 28.23 -24.83
C VAL A 17 5.90 27.53 -23.75
N LEU A 18 4.61 27.82 -23.72
CA LEU A 18 3.60 27.00 -23.06
C LEU A 18 3.69 25.60 -23.66
N MET A 19 4.47 24.72 -23.03
CA MET A 19 4.36 23.28 -23.25
C MET A 19 3.01 22.86 -22.66
N SER A 20 1.97 22.99 -23.48
CA SER A 20 0.70 22.33 -23.20
C SER A 20 0.96 20.82 -23.32
N PRO A 21 0.56 19.98 -22.34
CA PRO A 21 0.66 18.54 -22.51
C PRO A 21 -0.11 18.15 -23.78
N ARG A 22 0.56 17.38 -24.65
CA ARG A 22 -0.07 16.84 -25.87
C ARG A 22 -1.16 15.87 -25.44
N LEU A 23 -2.39 16.36 -25.39
CA LEU A 23 -3.58 15.53 -25.27
C LEU A 23 -3.65 14.62 -26.50
N VAL A 24 -3.38 13.33 -26.29
CA VAL A 24 -3.70 12.28 -27.26
C VAL A 24 -5.05 11.71 -26.83
N PHE A 25 -6.10 12.15 -27.49
CA PHE A 25 -7.44 11.63 -27.27
C PHE A 25 -7.54 10.23 -27.88
N GLY A 26 -7.76 9.21 -27.05
CA GLY A 26 -8.31 7.92 -27.48
C GLY A 26 -9.83 8.04 -27.66
N ASP A 27 -10.43 7.14 -28.44
CA ASP A 27 -11.89 7.09 -28.64
C ASP A 27 -12.61 7.06 -27.28
N ASP A 28 -13.48 8.07 -27.08
CA ASP A 28 -14.33 8.39 -25.94
C ASP A 28 -13.62 8.76 -24.61
N ASP A 29 -13.52 10.06 -24.34
CA ASP A 29 -13.34 10.72 -23.03
C ASP A 29 -12.21 10.22 -22.10
N LEU A 30 -11.26 9.41 -22.57
CA LEU A 30 -10.14 8.90 -21.78
C LEU A 30 -8.80 9.53 -22.18
N VAL A 31 -7.92 9.68 -21.20
CA VAL A 31 -6.59 10.27 -21.36
C VAL A 31 -5.54 9.20 -21.12
N ARG A 32 -4.60 9.11 -22.07
CA ARG A 32 -3.42 8.26 -21.94
C ARG A 32 -2.48 8.82 -20.86
N VAL A 33 -2.17 8.00 -19.87
CA VAL A 33 -1.15 8.28 -18.85
C VAL A 33 0.17 7.71 -19.32
N THR A 34 1.17 8.57 -19.45
CA THR A 34 2.56 8.17 -19.68
C THR A 34 3.33 8.05 -18.36
N PRO A 35 4.49 7.39 -18.32
CA PRO A 35 5.33 7.36 -17.12
C PRO A 35 5.68 8.77 -16.60
N GLN A 36 5.89 9.73 -17.50
CA GLN A 36 6.14 11.13 -17.11
C GLN A 36 4.91 11.75 -16.43
N ILE A 37 3.71 11.53 -16.98
CA ILE A 37 2.47 12.00 -16.35
C ILE A 37 2.30 11.36 -14.97
N ALA A 38 2.58 10.06 -14.81
CA ALA A 38 2.52 9.39 -13.51
C ALA A 38 3.47 10.03 -12.48
N VAL A 39 4.69 10.40 -12.88
CA VAL A 39 5.65 11.11 -12.02
C VAL A 39 5.16 12.51 -11.66
N GLU A 40 4.64 13.27 -12.62
CA GLU A 40 4.09 14.61 -12.37
C GLU A 40 2.91 14.56 -11.37
N GLN A 41 2.05 13.55 -11.50
CA GLN A 41 0.91 13.32 -10.60
C GLN A 41 1.35 12.85 -9.22
N ALA A 42 2.34 11.97 -9.14
CA ALA A 42 2.93 11.55 -7.88
C ALA A 42 3.58 12.74 -7.16
N GLN A 43 4.29 13.61 -7.88
CA GLN A 43 4.91 14.80 -7.29
C GLN A 43 3.83 15.71 -6.70
N ALA A 44 2.77 16.02 -7.46
CA ALA A 44 1.66 16.83 -6.97
C ALA A 44 0.99 16.19 -5.73
N PHE A 45 0.79 14.88 -5.74
CA PHE A 45 0.27 14.16 -4.58
C PHE A 45 1.19 14.29 -3.36
N PHE A 46 2.49 14.05 -3.52
CA PHE A 46 3.44 14.13 -2.41
C PHE A 46 3.61 15.56 -1.87
N ASP A 47 3.54 16.57 -2.72
CA ASP A 47 3.55 17.98 -2.31
C ASP A 47 2.36 18.31 -1.38
N ASP A 48 1.23 17.61 -1.56
CA ASP A 48 0.02 17.77 -0.74
C ASP A 48 0.04 16.94 0.56
N VAL A 49 0.64 15.75 0.56
CA VAL A 49 0.53 14.78 1.67
C VAL A 49 1.77 14.57 2.51
N SER A 50 2.95 14.96 2.02
CA SER A 50 4.21 14.75 2.73
C SER A 50 4.54 15.96 3.61
N ASP A 51 4.83 15.73 4.89
CA ASP A 51 5.31 16.78 5.79
C ASP A 51 6.70 17.31 5.38
N GLU A 52 7.46 16.48 4.64
CA GLU A 52 8.84 16.77 4.24
C GLU A 52 8.98 16.71 2.71
N PRO A 53 9.79 17.58 2.09
CA PRO A 53 9.96 17.57 0.64
C PRO A 53 10.52 16.23 0.13
N VAL A 54 9.86 15.68 -0.88
CA VAL A 54 10.28 14.47 -1.59
C VAL A 54 10.20 14.69 -3.10
N THR A 55 10.94 13.90 -3.85
CA THR A 55 10.94 13.90 -5.31
C THR A 55 10.35 12.59 -5.84
N ALA A 56 9.33 12.70 -6.68
CA ALA A 56 8.76 11.56 -7.38
C ALA A 56 9.70 11.06 -8.50
N CYS A 57 9.92 9.75 -8.59
CA CYS A 57 10.78 9.16 -9.60
C CYS A 57 10.43 7.68 -9.87
N ASP A 58 11.15 7.07 -10.80
CA ASP A 58 11.17 5.63 -11.07
C ASP A 58 9.76 5.00 -11.20
N PRO A 59 8.90 5.47 -12.12
CA PRO A 59 7.55 4.93 -12.29
C PRO A 59 7.60 3.51 -12.85
N VAL A 60 6.95 2.58 -12.17
CA VAL A 60 6.78 1.19 -12.62
C VAL A 60 5.36 0.98 -13.09
N LYS A 61 5.18 0.52 -14.33
CA LYS A 61 3.85 0.24 -14.90
C LYS A 61 3.19 -0.92 -14.14
N MET A 62 1.89 -0.85 -13.95
CA MET A 62 1.09 -1.86 -13.26
C MET A 62 0.02 -2.45 -14.17
N VAL A 63 -0.17 -3.76 -14.09
CA VAL A 63 -1.19 -4.53 -14.80
C VAL A 63 -2.06 -5.34 -13.82
N ASN A 64 -3.30 -5.64 -14.21
CA ASN A 64 -4.19 -6.54 -13.47
C ASN A 64 -3.95 -8.01 -13.85
N SER A 65 -4.69 -8.94 -13.23
CA SER A 65 -4.61 -10.38 -13.50
C SER A 65 -4.95 -10.79 -14.94
N ASP A 66 -5.66 -9.94 -15.68
CA ASP A 66 -5.98 -10.15 -17.09
C ASP A 66 -4.87 -9.63 -18.03
N GLY A 67 -3.84 -8.98 -17.48
CA GLY A 67 -2.74 -8.37 -18.22
C GLY A 67 -3.05 -6.99 -18.76
N GLU A 68 -4.14 -6.37 -18.33
CA GLU A 68 -4.52 -5.01 -18.75
C GLU A 68 -3.72 -3.97 -17.95
N SER A 69 -3.24 -2.93 -18.64
CA SER A 69 -2.50 -1.83 -18.02
C SER A 69 -3.44 -0.95 -17.19
N ILE A 70 -3.31 -0.97 -15.85
CA ILE A 70 -4.23 -0.30 -14.91
C ILE A 70 -3.60 0.88 -14.16
N GLY A 71 -2.28 1.05 -14.20
CA GLY A 71 -1.69 2.18 -13.47
C GLY A 71 -0.18 2.14 -13.33
N TYR A 72 0.29 2.79 -12.26
CA TYR A 72 1.72 2.97 -11.97
C TYR A 72 2.00 2.95 -10.47
N ILE A 73 3.11 2.35 -10.08
CA ILE A 73 3.73 2.56 -8.76
C ILE A 73 4.83 3.61 -8.95
N VAL A 74 4.81 4.69 -8.18
CA VAL A 74 5.79 5.77 -8.29
C VAL A 74 6.51 5.96 -6.97
N ARG A 75 7.85 6.00 -7.01
CA ARG A 75 8.70 6.15 -5.83
C ARG A 75 8.78 7.59 -5.38
N ALA A 76 8.91 7.78 -4.07
CA ALA A 76 9.37 9.02 -3.45
C ALA A 76 10.82 8.86 -2.97
N LYS A 77 11.69 9.80 -3.34
CA LYS A 77 13.05 9.94 -2.84
C LYS A 77 13.22 11.22 -2.03
N ARG A 78 14.10 11.18 -1.05
CA ARG A 78 14.53 12.34 -0.27
C ARG A 78 16.05 12.31 -0.16
N ASP A 79 16.70 13.39 -0.60
CA ASP A 79 18.16 13.49 -0.61
C ASP A 79 18.83 12.27 -1.28
N ASP A 80 18.26 11.82 -2.41
CA ASP A 80 18.62 10.61 -3.17
C ASP A 80 18.43 9.25 -2.44
N VAL A 81 17.81 9.25 -1.26
CA VAL A 81 17.46 8.04 -0.50
C VAL A 81 15.98 7.69 -0.70
N ASN A 82 15.68 6.39 -0.82
CA ASN A 82 14.30 5.91 -0.89
C ASN A 82 13.51 6.31 0.36
N TYR A 83 12.35 6.94 0.17
CA TYR A 83 11.53 7.48 1.26
C TYR A 83 10.06 7.05 1.19
N GLY A 84 9.60 6.45 0.09
CA GLY A 84 8.20 6.08 -0.02
C GLY A 84 7.78 5.72 -1.42
N TYR A 85 6.47 5.59 -1.59
CA TYR A 85 5.83 5.36 -2.88
C TYR A 85 4.35 5.73 -2.81
N VAL A 86 3.73 5.91 -3.98
CA VAL A 86 2.29 5.94 -4.18
C VAL A 86 1.91 4.94 -5.27
N VAL A 87 0.81 4.22 -5.09
CA VAL A 87 0.26 3.32 -6.09
C VAL A 87 -0.96 3.96 -6.72
N PHE A 88 -0.83 4.22 -8.02
CA PHE A 88 -1.91 4.68 -8.87
C PHE A 88 -2.61 3.50 -9.55
N ASP A 89 -3.91 3.35 -9.36
CA ASP A 89 -4.75 2.23 -9.82
C ASP A 89 -6.07 2.74 -10.39
N SER A 90 -6.25 2.64 -11.72
CA SER A 90 -7.40 3.20 -12.44
C SER A 90 -8.72 2.52 -12.09
N GLU A 91 -8.66 1.34 -11.48
CA GLU A 91 -9.83 0.60 -10.98
C GLU A 91 -10.36 1.22 -9.67
N ARG A 92 -9.61 2.14 -9.06
CA ARG A 92 -9.95 2.77 -7.78
C ARG A 92 -10.39 4.21 -7.90
N SER A 93 -11.28 4.61 -6.99
CA SER A 93 -11.68 6.01 -6.84
C SER A 93 -10.46 6.90 -6.59
N TRP A 94 -10.42 8.06 -7.26
CA TRP A 94 -9.30 9.02 -7.24
C TRP A 94 -7.94 8.43 -7.57
N TRP A 95 -7.92 7.27 -8.23
CA TRP A 95 -6.71 6.65 -8.74
C TRP A 95 -5.69 6.22 -7.67
N ILE A 96 -5.90 6.44 -6.37
CA ILE A 96 -4.94 6.04 -5.32
C ILE A 96 -5.43 4.79 -4.60
N SER A 97 -4.68 3.69 -4.72
CA SER A 97 -4.94 2.43 -4.00
C SER A 97 -4.16 2.34 -2.69
N GLU A 98 -2.96 2.91 -2.62
CA GLU A 98 -2.18 3.03 -1.38
C GLU A 98 -1.01 4.01 -1.51
N TYR A 99 -0.42 4.39 -0.38
CA TYR A 99 0.90 5.01 -0.33
C TYR A 99 1.66 4.68 0.96
N CYS A 100 2.95 4.92 0.96
CA CYS A 100 3.83 4.82 2.11
C CYS A 100 4.82 5.99 2.08
N LEU A 101 5.04 6.64 3.22
CA LEU A 101 6.04 7.69 3.42
C LEU A 101 6.85 7.38 4.67
N ALA A 102 7.96 6.68 4.49
CA ALA A 102 8.88 6.31 5.55
C ALA A 102 10.30 6.10 4.99
N PRO A 103 11.35 6.47 5.74
CA PRO A 103 12.73 6.20 5.32
C PRO A 103 12.95 4.73 4.95
N ASN A 104 13.59 4.49 3.81
CA ASN A 104 13.88 3.17 3.26
C ASN A 104 12.64 2.28 3.04
N ALA A 105 11.46 2.88 2.81
CA ALA A 105 10.27 2.12 2.44
C ALA A 105 10.49 1.38 1.10
N PRO A 106 10.38 0.03 1.07
CA PRO A 106 10.36 -0.71 -0.17
C PRO A 106 9.06 -0.46 -0.92
N MET A 107 9.09 -0.41 -2.25
CA MET A 107 7.87 -0.49 -3.06
C MET A 107 7.23 -1.88 -2.87
N PRO A 108 5.91 -2.02 -3.11
CA PRO A 108 5.23 -3.30 -2.92
C PRO A 108 5.86 -4.46 -3.70
N ILE A 109 6.44 -4.18 -4.87
CA ILE A 109 7.11 -5.15 -5.73
C ILE A 109 8.56 -5.47 -5.32
N GLU A 110 9.22 -4.64 -4.51
CA GLU A 110 10.61 -4.86 -4.08
C GLU A 110 10.74 -5.93 -2.98
N ASN A 111 9.61 -6.45 -2.50
CA ASN A 111 9.57 -7.56 -1.55
C ASN A 111 9.91 -8.93 -2.14
N THR A 112 10.13 -8.96 -3.44
CA THR A 112 10.20 -10.20 -4.18
C THR A 112 11.68 -10.48 -4.50
N SER A 113 12.09 -11.74 -4.32
CA SER A 113 13.45 -12.28 -4.08
C SER A 113 14.63 -11.72 -4.90
N ASP A 114 15.88 -12.13 -4.61
CA ASP A 114 17.07 -11.80 -5.43
C ASP A 114 16.88 -12.13 -6.93
N GLU A 115 16.00 -13.08 -7.25
CA GLU A 115 15.59 -13.46 -8.60
C GLU A 115 14.85 -12.32 -9.33
N ILE A 116 14.17 -11.47 -8.57
CA ILE A 116 13.52 -10.25 -9.05
C ILE A 116 14.48 -9.10 -9.18
N ALA A 117 15.46 -8.93 -8.28
CA ALA A 117 16.51 -7.95 -8.51
C ALA A 117 17.27 -8.24 -9.82
N LEU A 118 17.38 -9.53 -10.18
CA LEU A 118 17.95 -9.98 -11.44
C LEU A 118 17.00 -9.73 -12.63
N LEU A 119 15.71 -10.03 -12.48
CA LEU A 119 14.71 -9.75 -13.52
C LEU A 119 14.56 -8.24 -13.74
N ALA A 120 14.44 -7.42 -12.69
CA ALA A 120 14.30 -5.96 -12.70
C ALA A 120 15.44 -5.20 -13.39
N SER A 121 16.52 -5.89 -13.76
CA SER A 121 17.57 -5.37 -14.64
C SER A 121 17.23 -5.47 -16.14
N GLN A 122 16.08 -6.04 -16.49
CA GLN A 122 15.51 -6.13 -17.83
C GLN A 122 14.44 -5.04 -18.01
N ASP A 123 14.45 -4.38 -19.17
CA ASP A 123 13.73 -3.12 -19.41
C ASP A 123 12.18 -3.22 -19.40
N ASP A 124 11.60 -4.43 -19.32
CA ASP A 124 10.17 -4.69 -19.61
C ASP A 124 9.35 -5.28 -18.45
N ILE A 125 9.76 -5.05 -17.21
CA ILE A 125 9.02 -5.52 -16.04
C ILE A 125 7.86 -4.60 -15.65
N VAL A 126 6.74 -5.25 -15.35
CA VAL A 126 5.54 -4.60 -14.82
C VAL A 126 5.19 -5.16 -13.44
N ALA A 127 4.61 -4.30 -12.60
CA ALA A 127 3.95 -4.72 -11.38
C ALA A 127 2.65 -5.46 -11.74
N LEU A 128 2.44 -6.65 -11.18
CA LEU A 128 1.20 -7.40 -11.34
C LEU A 128 0.39 -7.30 -10.05
N LYS A 129 -0.81 -6.73 -10.15
CA LYS A 129 -1.79 -6.70 -9.06
C LYS A 129 -2.55 -8.03 -9.04
N PHE A 130 -2.36 -8.84 -7.98
CA PHE A 130 -3.09 -10.11 -7.80
C PHE A 130 -4.44 -9.90 -7.14
N ASP A 131 -4.44 -9.05 -6.11
CA ASP A 131 -5.63 -8.62 -5.41
C ASP A 131 -5.45 -7.18 -4.91
N GLU A 132 -6.29 -6.77 -3.97
CA GLU A 132 -6.35 -5.38 -3.52
C GLU A 132 -5.29 -5.01 -2.49
N LEU A 133 -4.49 -5.97 -2.02
CA LEU A 133 -3.44 -5.80 -1.02
C LEU A 133 -2.08 -6.36 -1.47
N SER A 134 -2.07 -7.28 -2.45
CA SER A 134 -0.89 -8.02 -2.89
C SER A 134 -0.48 -7.71 -4.34
N PHE A 135 0.84 -7.55 -4.52
CA PHE A 135 1.47 -7.30 -5.81
C PHE A 135 2.62 -8.29 -6.00
N GLY A 136 2.84 -8.69 -7.23
CA GLY A 136 4.09 -9.30 -7.66
C GLY A 136 4.58 -8.70 -8.95
N ILE A 137 5.30 -9.49 -9.73
CA ILE A 137 6.02 -9.02 -10.91
C ILE A 137 5.71 -9.90 -12.09
N ALA A 138 5.52 -9.28 -13.25
CA ALA A 138 5.41 -9.96 -14.52
C ALA A 138 6.44 -9.43 -15.52
N ASP A 139 7.10 -10.36 -16.18
CA ASP A 139 7.81 -10.17 -17.44
C ASP A 139 6.91 -10.75 -18.53
N LEU A 140 6.24 -9.84 -19.25
CA LEU A 140 5.24 -10.18 -20.26
C LEU A 140 5.86 -10.79 -21.51
N ASP A 141 7.12 -10.45 -21.82
CA ASP A 141 7.81 -10.91 -23.02
C ASP A 141 8.30 -12.35 -22.87
N ASN A 142 8.80 -12.69 -21.67
CA ASN A 142 9.27 -14.05 -21.36
C ASN A 142 8.19 -14.91 -20.69
N ASN A 143 6.99 -14.37 -20.47
CA ASN A 143 5.86 -15.03 -19.82
C ASN A 143 6.25 -15.60 -18.44
N VAL A 144 6.97 -14.79 -17.65
CA VAL A 144 7.37 -15.11 -16.29
C VAL A 144 6.55 -14.27 -15.33
N VAL A 145 5.80 -14.92 -14.46
CA VAL A 145 5.03 -14.25 -13.40
C VAL A 145 5.51 -14.76 -12.05
N LEU A 146 5.85 -13.84 -11.17
CA LEU A 146 6.26 -14.09 -9.80
C LEU A 146 5.25 -13.44 -8.86
N ASP A 147 4.73 -14.21 -7.91
CA ASP A 147 3.79 -13.72 -6.91
C ASP A 147 4.46 -12.84 -5.84
N GLU A 148 3.69 -12.34 -4.86
CA GLU A 148 4.20 -11.53 -3.75
C GLU A 148 5.22 -12.27 -2.87
N LYS A 149 5.26 -13.60 -3.00
CA LYS A 149 6.21 -14.48 -2.33
C LYS A 149 7.36 -14.89 -3.26
N GLY A 150 7.44 -14.36 -4.48
CA GLY A 150 8.42 -14.68 -5.51
C GLY A 150 8.26 -16.08 -6.13
N CYS A 151 7.16 -16.78 -5.86
CA CYS A 151 6.90 -18.07 -6.49
C CYS A 151 6.46 -17.87 -7.93
N ARG A 152 6.98 -18.71 -8.84
CA ARG A 152 6.48 -18.77 -10.22
C ARG A 152 5.01 -19.12 -10.20
N SER A 153 4.18 -18.14 -10.50
CA SER A 153 2.76 -18.34 -10.68
C SER A 153 2.52 -18.81 -12.10
N THR A 154 1.74 -19.88 -12.25
CA THR A 154 1.15 -20.25 -13.54
C THR A 154 -0.06 -19.38 -13.85
N ALA A 155 -0.05 -18.09 -13.48
CA ALA A 155 -1.06 -17.14 -13.92
C ALA A 155 -0.99 -17.09 -15.45
N VAL A 156 -1.80 -17.97 -16.05
CA VAL A 156 -2.19 -17.90 -17.44
C VAL A 156 -2.97 -16.62 -17.47
N PHE A 157 -2.33 -15.51 -17.89
CA PHE A 157 -3.06 -14.38 -18.44
C PHE A 157 -4.19 -15.00 -19.24
N SER A 158 -5.44 -14.67 -18.92
CA SER A 158 -6.56 -15.15 -19.72
C SER A 158 -6.44 -14.46 -21.08
N VAL A 159 -5.51 -14.94 -21.91
CA VAL A 159 -5.38 -14.60 -23.31
C VAL A 159 -6.61 -15.22 -23.92
N GLY A 160 -7.72 -14.49 -23.81
CA GLY A 160 -8.91 -14.74 -24.58
C GLY A 160 -8.43 -14.84 -26.01
N ASN A 161 -8.51 -16.06 -26.55
CA ASN A 161 -8.16 -16.42 -27.91
C ASN A 161 -8.67 -15.33 -28.87
N SER A 162 -7.81 -14.38 -29.18
CA SER A 162 -8.06 -13.37 -30.18
C SER A 162 -6.73 -13.04 -30.80
N ARG A 163 -6.35 -13.89 -31.77
CA ARG A 163 -5.73 -13.42 -33.00
C ARG A 163 -6.67 -12.44 -33.73
N SER A 164 -7.15 -11.39 -33.04
CA SER A 164 -7.88 -10.28 -33.63
C SER A 164 -6.88 -9.15 -33.83
N GLY A 165 -6.70 -8.77 -35.10
CA GLY A 165 -5.67 -7.83 -35.52
C GLY A 165 -5.94 -6.41 -35.03
N SER A 166 -5.39 -6.08 -33.86
CA SER A 166 -5.11 -4.69 -33.46
C SER A 166 -3.91 -4.68 -32.50
N PRO A 167 -2.66 -4.71 -33.03
CA PRO A 167 -1.44 -4.74 -32.24
C PRO A 167 -1.10 -3.37 -31.61
N GLY A 168 -2.00 -2.80 -30.80
CA GLY A 168 -1.77 -1.47 -30.20
C GLY A 168 -2.72 -1.08 -29.07
N ARG A 169 -3.35 -2.02 -28.37
CA ARG A 169 -4.42 -1.72 -27.39
C ARG A 169 -4.17 -2.18 -25.95
N PHE A 170 -3.03 -2.80 -25.63
CA PHE A 170 -2.77 -3.37 -24.30
C PHE A 170 -1.63 -2.69 -23.51
N GLU A 171 -0.93 -1.73 -24.10
CA GLU A 171 0.27 -1.13 -23.47
C GLU A 171 0.01 0.16 -22.69
N ASP A 172 -1.13 0.81 -22.93
CA ASP A 172 -1.40 2.17 -22.47
C ASP A 172 -2.37 2.19 -21.30
N VAL A 173 -2.00 2.93 -20.24
CA VAL A 173 -2.90 3.22 -19.12
C VAL A 173 -3.82 4.36 -19.54
N PHE A 174 -5.12 4.13 -19.48
CA PHE A 174 -6.14 5.14 -19.77
C PHE A 174 -6.94 5.46 -18.52
N VAL A 175 -7.13 6.76 -18.24
CA VAL A 175 -7.90 7.25 -17.10
C VAL A 175 -8.86 8.34 -17.53
N LEU A 176 -9.91 8.58 -16.74
CA LEU A 176 -10.82 9.69 -17.00
C LEU A 176 -10.10 11.02 -16.70
N PRO A 177 -10.28 12.07 -17.53
CA PRO A 177 -9.67 13.38 -17.33
C PRO A 177 -9.94 13.97 -15.93
N LYS A 178 -11.08 13.63 -15.32
CA LYS A 178 -11.40 14.07 -13.95
C LYS A 178 -10.51 13.44 -12.89
N ASP A 179 -10.06 12.22 -13.10
CA ASP A 179 -9.20 11.50 -12.16
C ASP A 179 -7.72 11.85 -12.40
N LEU A 180 -7.41 12.64 -13.45
CA LEU A 180 -6.05 13.08 -13.77
C LEU A 180 -5.82 14.58 -13.61
N TYR A 181 -6.72 15.42 -14.13
CA TYR A 181 -6.52 16.87 -14.21
C TYR A 181 -7.34 17.68 -13.20
N LYS A 182 -8.20 17.01 -12.44
CA LYS A 182 -9.00 17.64 -11.37
C LYS A 182 -8.54 17.10 -10.01
N GLN A 183 -7.22 17.05 -9.85
CA GLN A 183 -6.55 16.57 -8.65
C GLN A 183 -5.99 17.74 -7.83
N GLY A 184 -5.93 17.50 -6.52
CA GLY A 184 -5.49 18.41 -5.48
C GLY A 184 -6.09 17.93 -4.17
N TYR A 185 -5.25 17.60 -3.21
CA TYR A 185 -5.64 16.89 -2.00
C TYR A 185 -5.40 17.77 -0.78
N VAL A 186 -6.39 17.86 0.09
CA VAL A 186 -6.23 18.54 1.38
C VAL A 186 -6.50 17.54 2.48
N ILE A 187 -5.53 17.36 3.37
CA ILE A 187 -5.68 16.57 4.58
C ILE A 187 -6.56 17.38 5.55
N ASP A 188 -7.77 16.90 5.79
CA ASP A 188 -8.73 17.49 6.74
C ASP A 188 -8.37 17.14 8.18
N ALA A 189 -7.95 15.90 8.38
CA ALA A 189 -7.54 15.37 9.67
C ALA A 189 -6.63 14.16 9.46
N SER A 190 -5.58 14.07 10.27
CA SER A 190 -4.72 12.90 10.33
C SER A 190 -4.29 12.65 11.76
N LYS A 191 -4.03 11.38 12.06
CA LYS A 191 -3.39 10.98 13.30
C LYS A 191 -2.62 9.70 13.07
N THR A 192 -1.39 9.64 13.57
CA THR A 192 -0.56 8.43 13.56
C THR A 192 0.04 8.26 14.94
N ILE A 193 -0.15 7.07 15.51
CA ILE A 193 0.36 6.69 16.83
C ILE A 193 1.66 5.91 16.62
N SER A 194 2.73 6.38 17.25
CA SER A 194 4.04 5.72 17.25
C SER A 194 4.24 4.81 18.46
N GLY A 195 5.35 4.06 18.47
CA GLY A 195 5.82 3.34 19.66
C GLY A 195 5.38 1.87 19.73
N MET A 196 4.75 1.35 18.67
CA MET A 196 4.60 -0.09 18.49
C MET A 196 5.87 -0.73 17.92
N ILE A 197 6.12 -1.99 18.26
CA ILE A 197 7.18 -2.83 17.71
C ILE A 197 6.61 -3.59 16.51
N THR A 198 7.24 -3.43 15.35
CA THR A 198 6.74 -3.87 14.04
C THR A 198 7.69 -4.88 13.36
N PRO A 199 7.80 -6.12 13.87
CA PRO A 199 8.71 -7.11 13.30
C PRO A 199 8.18 -7.61 11.95
N THR A 200 9.01 -7.59 10.92
CA THR A 200 8.66 -8.10 9.58
C THR A 200 8.26 -9.57 9.63
N GLN A 201 7.48 -10.02 8.64
CA GLN A 201 7.15 -11.44 8.49
C GLN A 201 8.41 -12.31 8.50
N SER A 202 9.46 -11.89 7.79
CA SER A 202 10.72 -12.63 7.70
C SER A 202 11.42 -12.76 9.06
N GLU A 203 11.40 -11.72 9.89
CA GLU A 203 11.95 -11.79 11.26
C GLU A 203 11.14 -12.75 12.13
N VAL A 204 9.82 -12.67 12.09
CA VAL A 204 8.93 -13.59 12.83
C VAL A 204 9.16 -15.03 12.39
N ILE A 205 9.25 -15.30 11.09
CA ILE A 205 9.49 -16.66 10.57
C ILE A 205 10.86 -17.18 11.00
N LYS A 206 11.92 -16.37 10.87
CA LYS A 206 13.29 -16.75 11.26
C LYS A 206 13.39 -17.10 12.74
N GLU A 207 12.69 -16.35 13.61
CA GLU A 207 12.79 -16.54 15.05
C GLU A 207 11.82 -17.60 15.61
N THR A 208 10.63 -17.74 15.03
CA THR A 208 9.54 -18.55 15.61
C THR A 208 9.22 -19.82 14.81
N GLY A 209 9.55 -19.86 13.52
CA GLY A 209 9.12 -20.93 12.60
C GLY A 209 7.62 -20.97 12.33
N THR A 210 6.87 -19.93 12.74
CA THR A 210 5.44 -19.76 12.50
C THR A 210 5.13 -18.33 12.03
N TYR A 211 3.96 -18.11 11.45
CA TYR A 211 3.48 -16.77 11.11
C TYR A 211 1.95 -16.75 11.02
N ALA A 212 1.31 -15.72 11.56
CA ALA A 212 -0.10 -15.42 11.44
C ALA A 212 -0.33 -13.91 11.49
N CYS A 213 -1.05 -13.35 10.52
CA CYS A 213 -1.29 -11.90 10.42
C CYS A 213 -1.96 -11.33 11.69
N ASP A 214 -2.99 -11.99 12.23
CA ASP A 214 -3.62 -11.56 13.49
C ASP A 214 -2.66 -11.58 14.69
N VAL A 215 -1.80 -12.59 14.80
CA VAL A 215 -0.84 -12.70 15.92
C VAL A 215 0.21 -11.60 15.83
N SER A 216 0.67 -11.33 14.61
CA SER A 216 1.54 -10.18 14.33
C SER A 216 0.85 -8.87 14.72
N ALA A 217 -0.40 -8.64 14.25
CA ALA A 217 -1.15 -7.42 14.57
C ALA A 217 -1.40 -7.26 16.08
N MET A 218 -1.76 -8.34 16.79
CA MET A 218 -1.88 -8.36 18.25
C MET A 218 -0.57 -8.03 18.94
N PHE A 219 0.56 -8.53 18.43
CA PHE A 219 1.89 -8.24 18.98
C PHE A 219 2.21 -6.75 18.87
N ALA A 220 2.05 -6.18 17.67
CA ALA A 220 2.28 -4.76 17.43
C ALA A 220 1.38 -3.89 18.31
N VAL A 221 0.06 -4.16 18.33
CA VAL A 221 -0.90 -3.42 19.17
C VAL A 221 -0.56 -3.55 20.65
N SER A 222 -0.27 -4.76 21.14
CA SER A 222 0.04 -4.97 22.56
C SER A 222 1.33 -4.26 22.98
N SER A 223 2.35 -4.26 22.12
CA SER A 223 3.65 -3.63 22.40
C SER A 223 3.58 -2.13 22.70
N HIS A 224 2.53 -1.45 22.23
CA HIS A 224 2.26 -0.05 22.56
C HIS A 224 1.90 0.15 24.04
N TYR A 225 1.23 -0.83 24.65
CA TYR A 225 0.68 -0.70 26.00
C TYR A 225 1.61 -1.26 27.09
N VAL A 226 2.56 -2.12 26.73
CA VAL A 226 3.40 -2.85 27.69
C VAL A 226 4.85 -2.94 27.24
N THR A 227 5.76 -2.91 28.21
CA THR A 227 7.20 -3.07 27.94
C THR A 227 7.55 -4.53 27.65
N LEU A 228 8.19 -4.79 26.51
CA LEU A 228 8.56 -6.15 26.07
C LEU A 228 10.07 -6.47 26.22
N ASN A 229 10.89 -5.49 26.63
CA ASN A 229 12.36 -5.43 26.52
C ASN A 229 13.17 -6.57 27.19
N ARG A 230 12.53 -7.50 27.92
CA ARG A 230 13.20 -8.64 28.58
C ARG A 230 12.75 -10.00 28.04
N LEU A 231 11.81 -10.02 27.11
CA LEU A 231 11.18 -11.23 26.58
C LEU A 231 11.56 -11.39 25.11
N LYS A 232 11.82 -12.62 24.68
CA LYS A 232 12.19 -12.91 23.29
C LYS A 232 10.93 -12.93 22.42
N LEU A 233 11.07 -12.50 21.16
CA LEU A 233 9.96 -12.52 20.20
C LEU A 233 9.24 -13.89 20.13
N PRO A 234 9.93 -15.05 20.09
CA PRO A 234 9.26 -16.35 20.06
C PRO A 234 8.35 -16.62 21.26
N ASP A 235 8.78 -16.26 22.47
CA ASP A 235 8.00 -16.49 23.68
C ASP A 235 6.72 -15.63 23.67
N LEU A 236 6.86 -14.36 23.26
CA LEU A 236 5.76 -13.40 23.17
C LEU A 236 4.76 -13.78 22.09
N TYR A 237 5.26 -14.15 20.91
CA TYR A 237 4.46 -14.53 19.76
C TYR A 237 3.70 -15.83 20.03
N HIS A 238 4.37 -16.82 20.64
CA HIS A 238 3.74 -18.08 21.01
C HIS A 238 2.69 -17.90 22.11
N GLU A 239 2.90 -17.00 23.07
CA GLU A 239 1.87 -16.66 24.06
C GLU A 239 0.62 -16.09 23.40
N LEU A 240 0.77 -15.10 22.52
CA LEU A 240 -0.38 -14.53 21.79
C LEU A 240 -1.09 -15.58 20.95
N TRP A 241 -0.34 -16.40 20.21
CA TRP A 241 -0.87 -17.52 19.44
C TRP A 241 -1.73 -18.47 20.28
N GLN A 242 -1.29 -18.79 21.50
CA GLN A 242 -2.05 -19.63 22.43
C GLN A 242 -3.29 -18.90 22.97
N LEU A 243 -3.14 -17.65 23.39
CA LEU A 243 -4.23 -16.84 23.96
C LEU A 243 -5.36 -16.60 22.97
N SER A 244 -5.04 -16.42 21.69
CA SER A 244 -6.02 -16.23 20.63
C SER A 244 -6.60 -17.53 20.09
N GLY A 245 -6.09 -18.69 20.54
CA GLY A 245 -6.49 -19.99 20.00
C GLY A 245 -6.15 -20.15 18.52
N THR A 246 -5.06 -19.53 18.07
CA THR A 246 -4.59 -19.65 16.69
C THR A 246 -4.22 -21.11 16.40
N SER A 247 -4.74 -21.65 15.31
CA SER A 247 -4.41 -22.99 14.84
C SER A 247 -3.36 -22.93 13.73
N GLY A 248 -2.42 -23.86 13.72
CA GLY A 248 -1.46 -24.00 12.63
C GLY A 248 -2.01 -24.83 11.48
N ASP A 249 -1.73 -24.41 10.25
CA ASP A 249 -1.96 -25.23 9.06
C ASP A 249 -1.05 -26.48 9.13
N PRO A 250 -1.59 -27.69 8.93
CA PRO A 250 -0.76 -28.90 8.88
C PRO A 250 0.24 -28.89 7.72
N ASN A 251 -0.06 -28.15 6.64
CA ASN A 251 0.85 -27.97 5.53
C ASN A 251 1.75 -26.77 5.79
N LYS A 252 3.07 -26.99 5.74
CA LYS A 252 4.05 -25.92 5.86
C LYS A 252 4.00 -25.01 4.64
N SER A 253 4.04 -23.72 4.88
CA SER A 253 4.23 -22.69 3.86
C SER A 253 5.71 -22.42 3.66
N PHE A 254 6.11 -22.04 2.45
CA PHE A 254 7.48 -21.64 2.15
C PHE A 254 7.55 -20.12 2.02
N ASP A 255 8.51 -19.51 2.70
CA ASP A 255 8.79 -18.08 2.61
C ASP A 255 10.10 -17.87 1.86
N GLN A 256 10.03 -17.26 0.67
CA GLN A 256 11.21 -17.09 -0.16
C GLN A 256 12.21 -16.09 0.40
N ALA A 257 11.73 -15.02 1.05
CA ALA A 257 12.59 -14.00 1.63
C ALA A 257 13.53 -14.56 2.71
N THR A 258 13.08 -15.58 3.45
CA THR A 258 13.88 -16.28 4.45
C THR A 258 14.51 -17.57 3.93
N GLY A 259 13.95 -18.18 2.88
CA GLY A 259 14.32 -19.51 2.39
C GLY A 259 13.87 -20.64 3.32
N LEU A 260 12.88 -20.40 4.18
CA LEU A 260 12.46 -21.32 5.24
C LEU A 260 11.01 -21.79 5.06
N TYR A 261 10.76 -23.01 5.54
CA TYR A 261 9.40 -23.51 5.73
C TYR A 261 8.87 -23.12 7.11
N PHE A 262 7.64 -22.63 7.18
CA PHE A 262 7.00 -22.17 8.42
C PHE A 262 5.56 -22.68 8.55
N THR A 263 5.02 -22.66 9.76
CA THR A 263 3.59 -22.95 9.99
C THR A 263 2.77 -21.67 9.87
N GLN A 264 1.91 -21.61 8.85
CA GLN A 264 0.91 -20.56 8.72
C GLN A 264 -0.18 -20.74 9.78
N GLY A 265 -0.53 -19.69 10.50
CA GLY A 265 -1.59 -19.70 11.50
C GLY A 265 -2.88 -19.09 10.99
N ARG A 266 -3.99 -19.54 11.57
CA ARG A 266 -5.33 -18.99 11.39
C ARG A 266 -5.93 -18.69 12.75
N THR A 267 -6.34 -17.45 12.96
CA THR A 267 -6.90 -16.98 14.22
C THR A 267 -8.40 -16.80 14.05
N PRO A 268 -9.25 -17.30 14.97
CA PRO A 268 -10.67 -16.96 14.95
C PRO A 268 -10.88 -15.47 15.23
N SER A 269 -11.55 -14.77 14.32
CA SER A 269 -11.87 -13.34 14.34
C SER A 269 -12.14 -12.71 15.72
N PRO A 270 -13.07 -13.23 16.56
CA PRO A 270 -13.39 -12.57 17.84
C PRO A 270 -12.32 -12.76 18.92
N ASN A 271 -11.30 -13.58 18.70
CA ASN A 271 -10.34 -13.96 19.74
C ASN A 271 -9.19 -12.97 19.90
N ALA A 272 -8.99 -12.05 18.96
CA ALA A 272 -7.92 -11.06 19.07
C ALA A 272 -8.12 -10.13 20.29
N ALA A 273 -9.34 -9.61 20.47
CA ALA A 273 -9.68 -8.73 21.59
C ALA A 273 -9.36 -9.35 22.98
N PRO A 274 -9.91 -10.52 23.37
CA PRO A 274 -9.60 -11.12 24.67
C PRO A 274 -8.13 -11.53 24.82
N ALA A 275 -7.46 -11.93 23.73
CA ALA A 275 -6.04 -12.28 23.78
C ALA A 275 -5.16 -11.06 24.10
N ILE A 276 -5.39 -9.91 23.47
CA ILE A 276 -4.69 -8.65 23.78
C ILE A 276 -4.93 -8.25 25.24
N LYS A 277 -6.19 -8.32 25.70
CA LYS A 277 -6.57 -7.97 27.07
C LYS A 277 -5.79 -8.80 28.10
N GLU A 278 -5.76 -10.12 27.92
CA GLU A 278 -5.06 -11.03 28.81
C GLU A 278 -3.53 -10.88 28.71
N PHE A 279 -2.99 -10.76 27.50
CA PHE A 279 -1.55 -10.58 27.27
C PHE A 279 -1.01 -9.33 27.96
N CYS A 280 -1.74 -8.21 27.88
CA CYS A 280 -1.39 -6.97 28.54
C CYS A 280 -1.60 -7.06 30.07
N ALA A 281 -2.67 -7.71 30.52
CA ALA A 281 -2.96 -7.89 31.95
C ALA A 281 -1.85 -8.66 32.68
N ARG A 282 -1.30 -9.70 32.04
CA ARG A 282 -0.13 -10.46 32.55
C ARG A 282 1.14 -9.62 32.70
N ARG A 283 1.19 -8.48 32.02
CA ARG A 283 2.29 -7.50 32.07
C ARG A 283 1.92 -6.26 32.88
N GLY A 284 0.83 -6.32 33.67
CA GLY A 284 0.44 -5.28 34.60
C GLY A 284 -0.41 -4.15 34.00
N LYS A 285 -0.84 -4.28 32.74
CA LYS A 285 -1.70 -3.28 32.08
C LYS A 285 -3.08 -3.85 31.83
N ARG A 286 -4.09 -3.26 32.48
CA ARG A 286 -5.50 -3.59 32.20
C ARG A 286 -5.98 -2.73 31.06
N LEU A 287 -6.50 -3.37 30.02
CA LEU A 287 -7.10 -2.72 28.86
C LEU A 287 -8.57 -3.11 28.76
N GLU A 288 -9.38 -2.21 28.25
CA GLU A 288 -10.65 -2.57 27.66
C GLU A 288 -10.45 -2.88 26.18
N THR A 289 -11.05 -3.99 25.74
CA THR A 289 -10.94 -4.47 24.36
C THR A 289 -12.32 -4.82 23.86
N SER A 290 -12.61 -4.48 22.61
CA SER A 290 -13.88 -4.83 21.98
C SER A 290 -13.65 -5.33 20.56
N PHE A 291 -14.65 -6.04 20.05
CA PHE A 291 -14.66 -6.58 18.70
C PHE A 291 -15.96 -6.17 18.01
N ALA A 292 -15.89 -5.83 16.73
CA ALA A 292 -17.05 -5.49 15.92
C ALA A 292 -16.97 -6.15 14.54
N TRP A 293 -18.10 -6.68 14.09
CA TRP A 293 -18.33 -7.03 12.69
C TRP A 293 -18.70 -5.80 11.90
N TYR A 294 -18.18 -5.69 10.68
CA TYR A 294 -18.47 -4.60 9.74
C TYR A 294 -18.30 -3.20 10.36
N PRO A 295 -17.13 -2.88 10.93
CA PRO A 295 -16.91 -1.58 11.55
C PRO A 295 -17.08 -0.41 10.58
N SER A 296 -17.24 0.80 11.13
CA SER A 296 -17.11 2.02 10.34
C SER A 296 -15.70 2.59 10.46
N TRP A 297 -15.32 3.42 9.48
CA TRP A 297 -14.08 4.20 9.56
C TRP A 297 -14.05 5.09 10.82
N ASP A 298 -15.19 5.68 11.20
CA ASP A 298 -15.30 6.53 12.39
C ASP A 298 -14.93 5.80 13.69
N SER A 299 -15.16 4.48 13.77
CA SER A 299 -14.73 3.69 14.93
C SER A 299 -13.20 3.67 15.06
N PHE A 300 -12.49 3.44 13.95
CA PHE A 300 -11.01 3.47 13.93
C PHE A 300 -10.48 4.87 14.24
N ARG A 301 -11.12 5.91 13.68
CA ARG A 301 -10.81 7.30 14.01
C ARG A 301 -10.97 7.58 15.50
N ALA A 302 -12.10 7.22 16.10
CA ALA A 302 -12.37 7.50 17.51
C ALA A 302 -11.37 6.79 18.44
N THR A 303 -10.98 5.56 18.10
CA THR A 303 -9.93 4.81 18.81
C THR A 303 -8.59 5.53 18.73
N ALA A 304 -8.17 5.93 17.52
CA ALA A 304 -6.93 6.67 17.31
C ALA A 304 -6.96 8.04 18.02
N ASP A 305 -8.06 8.80 17.92
CA ASP A 305 -8.24 10.10 18.58
C ASP A 305 -8.10 9.99 20.10
N SER A 306 -8.52 8.86 20.68
CA SER A 306 -8.34 8.54 22.11
C SER A 306 -6.92 8.08 22.48
N GLY A 307 -6.00 8.02 21.51
CA GLY A 307 -4.62 7.60 21.71
C GLY A 307 -4.41 6.08 21.72
N ASN A 308 -5.42 5.32 21.30
CA ASN A 308 -5.39 3.85 21.31
C ASN A 308 -5.21 3.28 19.90
N LEU A 309 -4.71 2.06 19.85
CA LEU A 309 -4.55 1.26 18.64
C LEU A 309 -5.72 0.29 18.42
N SER A 310 -5.86 -0.17 17.19
CA SER A 310 -6.87 -1.16 16.78
C SER A 310 -6.30 -2.16 15.77
N ILE A 311 -7.07 -3.18 15.41
CA ILE A 311 -6.77 -4.11 14.32
C ILE A 311 -7.93 -4.07 13.34
N PHE A 312 -7.63 -3.97 12.05
CA PHE A 312 -8.57 -4.19 10.97
C PHE A 312 -8.26 -5.54 10.34
N SER A 313 -9.28 -6.39 10.19
CA SER A 313 -9.16 -7.66 9.51
C SER A 313 -10.22 -7.76 8.41
N GLY A 314 -9.89 -8.39 7.29
CA GLY A 314 -10.82 -8.55 6.19
C GLY A 314 -10.50 -9.73 5.29
N THR A 315 -11.56 -10.35 4.76
CA THR A 315 -11.46 -11.41 3.75
C THR A 315 -11.74 -10.80 2.39
N LEU A 316 -10.75 -10.85 1.51
CA LEU A 316 -10.83 -10.27 0.17
C LEU A 316 -11.86 -10.99 -0.70
N ARG A 317 -12.58 -10.22 -1.51
CA ARG A 317 -13.61 -10.73 -2.42
C ARG A 317 -13.03 -11.45 -3.62
N SER A 318 -11.87 -11.02 -4.10
CA SER A 318 -11.19 -11.59 -5.26
C SER A 318 -10.58 -12.95 -4.96
N SER A 319 -9.73 -13.03 -3.93
CA SER A 319 -8.94 -14.23 -3.60
C SER A 319 -9.55 -15.11 -2.52
N HIS A 320 -10.48 -14.59 -1.70
CA HIS A 320 -10.93 -15.20 -0.45
C HIS A 320 -9.84 -15.33 0.63
N ASP A 321 -8.69 -14.68 0.43
CA ASP A 321 -7.66 -14.60 1.43
C ASP A 321 -8.05 -13.60 2.53
N ALA A 322 -7.74 -13.97 3.77
CA ALA A 322 -7.98 -13.15 4.94
C ALA A 322 -6.67 -12.51 5.40
N HIS A 323 -6.72 -11.22 5.73
CA HIS A 323 -5.58 -10.48 6.22
C HIS A 323 -5.97 -9.57 7.38
N ALA A 324 -5.06 -9.42 8.35
CA ALA A 324 -5.24 -8.67 9.57
C ALA A 324 -4.06 -7.72 9.76
N MET A 325 -4.35 -6.46 10.07
CA MET A 325 -3.37 -5.37 10.11
C MET A 325 -3.57 -4.54 11.37
N ALA A 326 -2.48 -4.14 12.01
CA ALA A 326 -2.55 -3.20 13.13
C ALA A 326 -2.84 -1.79 12.59
N VAL A 327 -3.89 -1.15 13.07
CA VAL A 327 -4.27 0.21 12.71
C VAL A 327 -3.64 1.17 13.73
N ALA A 328 -2.67 1.94 13.24
CA ALA A 328 -1.93 2.95 13.99
C ALA A 328 -2.51 4.36 13.86
N GLY A 329 -3.51 4.55 13.00
CA GLY A 329 -4.01 5.88 12.72
C GLY A 329 -4.99 5.95 11.57
N TYR A 330 -5.25 7.18 11.13
CA TYR A 330 -6.12 7.48 10.00
C TYR A 330 -5.66 8.74 9.25
N VAL A 331 -6.14 8.86 8.02
CA VAL A 331 -6.13 10.11 7.25
C VAL A 331 -7.51 10.32 6.64
N ALA A 332 -8.06 11.52 6.81
CA ALA A 332 -9.22 12.00 6.08
C ALA A 332 -8.76 13.12 5.16
N MET A 333 -9.11 13.02 3.89
CA MET A 333 -8.78 14.03 2.88
C MET A 333 -9.96 14.29 1.97
N HIS A 334 -9.99 15.49 1.38
CA HIS A 334 -10.93 15.83 0.33
C HIS A 334 -10.20 16.21 -0.96
N ASN A 335 -10.87 15.97 -2.08
CA ASN A 335 -10.42 16.45 -3.39
C ASN A 335 -10.89 17.92 -3.53
N THR A 336 -9.97 18.83 -3.79
CA THR A 336 -10.25 20.28 -3.87
C THR A 336 -11.14 20.68 -5.05
N TYR A 337 -11.28 19.82 -6.06
CA TYR A 337 -12.12 20.06 -7.22
C TYR A 337 -13.54 19.53 -7.03
N SER A 338 -13.70 18.25 -6.65
CA SER A 338 -15.02 17.60 -6.51
C SER A 338 -15.62 17.74 -5.11
N ASN A 339 -14.81 18.07 -4.11
CA ASN A 339 -15.15 18.03 -2.69
C ASN A 339 -15.60 16.65 -2.19
N ASP A 340 -15.33 15.60 -2.97
CA ASP A 340 -15.46 14.23 -2.52
C ASP A 340 -14.49 13.98 -1.36
N LYS A 341 -14.76 12.96 -0.55
CA LYS A 341 -13.89 12.57 0.57
C LYS A 341 -13.28 11.20 0.35
N LYS A 342 -12.03 11.04 0.78
CA LYS A 342 -11.34 9.77 0.89
C LYS A 342 -10.87 9.58 2.32
N TYR A 343 -11.18 8.41 2.87
CA TYR A 343 -10.83 8.01 4.21
C TYR A 343 -9.84 6.86 4.14
N MET A 344 -8.78 6.94 4.93
CA MET A 344 -7.69 5.97 4.92
C MET A 344 -7.39 5.54 6.35
N LEU A 345 -6.93 4.30 6.47
CA LEU A 345 -6.31 3.77 7.68
C LEU A 345 -4.80 3.82 7.52
N VAL A 346 -4.11 4.23 8.58
CA VAL A 346 -2.66 4.10 8.69
C VAL A 346 -2.40 2.77 9.37
N VAL A 347 -1.82 1.82 8.64
CA VAL A 347 -1.71 0.42 9.08
C VAL A 347 -0.29 -0.08 9.04
N TRP A 348 0.00 -1.00 9.93
CA TRP A 348 1.12 -1.91 9.80
C TRP A 348 0.59 -3.28 9.39
N ASP A 349 1.04 -3.78 8.24
CA ASP A 349 0.48 -4.96 7.57
C ASP A 349 1.04 -6.30 8.08
N GLY A 350 2.09 -6.27 8.91
CA GLY A 350 2.74 -7.48 9.40
C GLY A 350 3.72 -8.14 8.42
N TRP A 351 3.83 -7.61 7.20
CA TRP A 351 4.80 -8.06 6.20
C TRP A 351 6.07 -7.24 6.27
N PHE A 352 5.95 -5.91 6.27
CA PHE A 352 7.05 -4.96 6.36
C PHE A 352 7.09 -4.28 7.71
N ASN A 353 8.09 -3.42 7.97
CA ASN A 353 8.15 -2.67 9.23
C ASN A 353 7.62 -1.23 9.10
N GLN A 354 7.34 -0.77 7.87
CA GLN A 354 6.79 0.56 7.59
C GLN A 354 5.25 0.60 7.70
N LEU A 355 4.72 1.80 7.89
CA LEU A 355 3.29 2.07 7.86
C LEU A 355 2.81 2.30 6.43
N ARG A 356 1.72 1.64 6.05
CA ARG A 356 0.98 1.84 4.80
C ARG A 356 -0.27 2.67 5.05
N PHE A 357 -0.63 3.47 4.07
CA PHE A 357 -1.86 4.24 4.07
C PHE A 357 -2.82 3.60 3.08
N LEU A 358 -3.82 2.90 3.60
CA LEU A 358 -4.77 2.14 2.80
C LEU A 358 -6.14 2.82 2.84
N PRO A 359 -6.82 3.03 1.68
CA PRO A 359 -8.21 3.46 1.65
C PRO A 359 -9.10 2.53 2.48
N TYR A 360 -9.99 3.13 3.28
CA TYR A 360 -11.06 2.39 3.94
C TYR A 360 -12.18 2.11 2.93
N ASP A 361 -11.94 1.15 2.06
CA ASP A 361 -12.90 0.68 1.07
C ASP A 361 -13.41 -0.71 1.47
N THR A 362 -14.63 -0.77 2.01
CA THR A 362 -15.22 -2.04 2.45
C THR A 362 -15.73 -2.90 1.31
N THR A 363 -15.81 -2.37 0.08
CA THR A 363 -16.42 -3.08 -1.06
C THR A 363 -15.57 -4.26 -1.53
N ILE A 364 -14.26 -4.20 -1.28
CA ILE A 364 -13.29 -5.24 -1.62
C ILE A 364 -13.33 -6.45 -0.70
N TYR A 365 -14.04 -6.36 0.43
CA TYR A 365 -14.11 -7.43 1.41
C TYR A 365 -15.47 -8.13 1.35
N ILE A 366 -15.48 -9.45 1.52
CA ILE A 366 -16.69 -10.25 1.77
C ILE A 366 -17.13 -10.08 3.22
N SER A 367 -16.16 -10.06 4.13
CA SER A 367 -16.33 -9.80 5.55
C SER A 367 -15.17 -8.96 6.04
N HIS A 368 -15.43 -8.04 6.97
CA HIS A 368 -14.40 -7.24 7.62
C HIS A 368 -14.77 -6.94 9.07
N GLU A 369 -13.75 -6.69 9.87
CA GLU A 369 -13.78 -6.77 11.32
C GLU A 369 -12.88 -5.71 11.94
N GLY A 370 -13.25 -5.27 13.14
CA GLY A 370 -12.45 -4.35 13.94
C GLY A 370 -12.25 -4.89 15.34
N THR A 371 -10.99 -4.91 15.80
CA THR A 371 -10.66 -5.07 17.22
C THR A 371 -10.15 -3.75 17.76
N TYR A 372 -10.72 -3.26 18.85
CA TYR A 372 -10.39 -1.96 19.42
C TYR A 372 -9.85 -2.12 20.83
N CYS A 373 -8.80 -1.37 21.15
CA CYS A 373 -8.27 -1.26 22.49
C CYS A 373 -8.62 0.11 23.09
N GLY A 374 -8.71 0.16 24.42
CA GLY A 374 -8.92 1.37 25.19
C GLY A 374 -8.27 1.25 26.56
N GLU A 375 -7.58 2.31 26.98
CA GLU A 375 -7.12 2.48 28.37
C GLU A 375 -8.19 3.03 29.31
#